data_AF-A0A1M3EP36-F1
#
_entry.id   AF-A0A1M3EP36-F1
#
_cell.length_a   1.000
_cell.length_b   1.000
_cell.length_c   1.000
_cell.angle_alpha   90.00
_cell.angle_beta   90.00
_cell.angle_gamma   90.00
#
_symmetry.space_group_name_H-M   'P 1'
#
loop_
_entity.id
_entity.type
_entity.pdbx_description
1 polymer ?
#
loop_
_entity_poly.entity_id
_entity_poly.type
_entity_poly.pdbx_seq_one_letter_code
_entity_poly.pdbx_strand_id
1 'polypeptide(L)'
;MGETMSTTLSERTGTARVLGLIVLIFGAIFIVAGGVTWGAVSANLADEKITVAPDASAFGGQDVNSPWTAFSQAMIIRHHALTASNDKTYAELGAMISAKQADLKAAGKSADEIAKDADVVKLQGQRTTVMNGSFLRASLFTSVIAFGVALFAVGVGAVFALIGWTLMKLSRPAAVATAAAREPVAV
;
A
#
# COMPACT_ATOMS: atom_id res chain seq x y z
N MET A 1 -45.05 -25.97 36.35
CA MET A 1 -44.22 -25.78 35.14
C MET A 1 -43.33 -24.58 35.38
N GLY A 2 -42.06 -24.79 35.76
CA GLY A 2 -41.19 -23.70 36.21
C GLY A 2 -39.74 -24.13 36.35
N GLU A 3 -39.19 -24.74 35.31
CA GLU A 3 -37.75 -24.96 35.17
C GLU A 3 -37.41 -24.67 33.71
N THR A 4 -36.52 -23.72 33.44
CA THR A 4 -35.71 -23.56 32.19
C THR A 4 -35.05 -22.18 32.01
N MET A 5 -35.06 -21.26 32.99
CA MET A 5 -34.47 -19.92 32.76
C MET A 5 -33.01 -19.73 33.23
N SER A 6 -32.41 -20.69 33.95
CA SER A 6 -31.09 -20.48 34.58
C SER A 6 -29.88 -20.93 33.76
N THR A 7 -30.06 -21.72 32.69
CA THR A 7 -28.93 -22.28 31.91
C THR A 7 -28.36 -21.31 30.87
N THR A 8 -29.04 -20.20 30.55
CA THR A 8 -28.75 -19.43 29.32
C THR A 8 -27.82 -18.22 29.49
N LEU A 9 -27.57 -17.74 30.71
CA LEU A 9 -26.78 -16.52 30.94
C LEU A 9 -25.29 -16.81 31.20
N SER A 10 -24.97 -17.87 31.96
CA SER A 10 -23.59 -18.20 32.34
C SER A 10 -22.78 -18.71 31.14
N GLU A 11 -23.29 -19.66 30.35
CA GLU A 11 -22.64 -20.13 29.12
C GLU A 11 -22.39 -19.00 28.12
N ARG A 12 -23.36 -18.08 27.99
CA ARG A 12 -23.32 -16.98 27.01
C ARG A 12 -22.24 -15.94 27.34
N THR A 13 -21.92 -15.73 28.62
CA THR A 13 -20.79 -14.87 29.06
C THR A 13 -19.41 -15.53 28.85
N GLY A 14 -19.29 -16.85 29.04
CA GLY A 14 -18.08 -17.60 28.75
C GLY A 14 -17.72 -17.57 27.26
N THR A 15 -18.71 -17.82 26.40
CA THR A 15 -18.56 -17.79 24.93
C THR A 15 -18.17 -16.40 24.42
N ALA A 16 -18.79 -15.33 24.93
CA ALA A 16 -18.45 -13.96 24.54
C ALA A 16 -17.00 -13.58 24.87
N ARG A 17 -16.47 -14.08 25.99
CA ARG A 17 -15.09 -13.84 26.40
C ARG A 17 -14.08 -14.60 25.52
N VAL A 18 -14.39 -15.85 25.15
CA VAL A 18 -13.55 -16.64 24.23
C VAL A 18 -13.54 -16.00 22.84
N LEU A 19 -14.71 -15.62 22.32
CA LEU A 19 -14.82 -14.92 21.03
C LEU A 19 -14.07 -13.58 21.05
N GLY A 20 -14.20 -12.79 22.12
CA GLY A 20 -13.48 -11.54 22.28
C GLY A 20 -11.95 -11.72 22.29
N LEU A 21 -11.45 -12.77 22.96
CA LEU A 21 -10.03 -13.11 22.95
C LEU A 21 -9.54 -13.50 21.56
N ILE A 22 -10.29 -14.31 20.82
CA ILE A 22 -9.95 -14.71 19.45
C ILE A 22 -9.84 -13.47 18.56
N VAL A 23 -10.85 -12.59 18.59
CA VAL A 23 -10.87 -11.37 17.78
C VAL A 23 -9.71 -10.44 18.15
N LEU A 24 -9.38 -10.31 19.43
CA LEU A 24 -8.22 -9.54 19.88
C LEU A 24 -6.92 -10.10 19.29
N ILE A 25 -6.73 -11.42 19.34
CA ILE A 25 -5.55 -12.09 18.80
C ILE A 25 -5.44 -11.88 17.30
N PHE A 26 -6.53 -12.03 16.54
CA PHE A 26 -6.54 -11.71 15.11
C PHE A 26 -6.15 -10.26 14.83
N GLY A 27 -6.68 -9.31 15.62
CA GLY A 27 -6.30 -7.91 15.52
C GLY A 27 -4.80 -7.68 15.74
N ALA A 28 -4.24 -8.30 16.78
CA ALA A 28 -2.81 -8.24 17.08
C ALA A 28 -1.95 -8.85 15.96
N ILE A 29 -2.37 -9.98 15.39
CA ILE A 29 -1.69 -10.61 14.25
C ILE A 29 -1.66 -9.66 13.05
N PHE A 30 -2.78 -9.01 12.72
CA PHE A 30 -2.86 -8.08 11.60
C PHE A 30 -1.96 -6.85 11.79
N ILE A 31 -1.90 -6.31 13.01
CA ILE A 31 -0.99 -5.20 13.34
C ILE A 31 0.46 -5.62 13.12
N VAL A 32 0.87 -6.78 13.65
CA VAL A 32 2.24 -7.28 13.50
C VAL A 32 2.56 -7.55 12.04
N ALA A 33 1.67 -8.24 11.31
CA ALA A 33 1.86 -8.54 9.90
C ALA A 33 1.99 -7.27 9.04
N GLY A 34 1.16 -6.26 9.30
CA GLY A 34 1.26 -4.96 8.63
C GLY A 34 2.58 -4.25 8.93
N GLY A 35 3.02 -4.22 10.19
CA GLY A 35 4.30 -3.65 10.59
C GLY A 35 5.50 -4.35 9.95
N VAL A 36 5.50 -5.69 9.92
CA VAL A 36 6.53 -6.50 9.24
C VAL A 36 6.55 -6.21 7.75
N THR A 37 5.39 -6.15 7.11
CA THR A 37 5.28 -5.84 5.67
C THR A 37 5.82 -4.45 5.37
N TRP A 38 5.48 -3.44 6.18
CA TRP A 38 6.02 -2.08 6.02
C TRP A 38 7.55 -2.07 6.11
N GLY A 39 8.11 -2.73 7.13
CA GLY A 39 9.56 -2.84 7.31
C GLY A 39 10.23 -3.53 6.12
N ALA A 40 9.65 -4.61 5.62
CA ALA A 40 10.16 -5.34 4.46
C ALA A 40 10.16 -4.47 3.19
N VAL A 41 9.08 -3.74 2.90
CA VAL A 41 9.02 -2.84 1.73
C VAL A 41 10.06 -1.72 1.84
N SER A 42 10.20 -1.13 3.04
CA SER A 42 11.21 -0.09 3.31
C SER A 42 12.64 -0.60 3.10
N ALA A 43 12.95 -1.81 3.59
CA ALA A 43 14.25 -2.44 3.39
C ALA A 43 14.54 -2.71 1.91
N ASN A 44 13.59 -3.31 1.18
CA ASN A 44 13.75 -3.56 -0.27
C ASN A 44 14.02 -2.27 -1.04
N LEU A 45 13.30 -1.18 -0.72
CA LEU A 45 13.55 0.11 -1.35
C LEU A 45 14.93 0.69 -1.00
N ALA A 46 15.36 0.57 0.26
CA ALA A 46 16.67 1.06 0.70
C ALA A 46 17.86 0.28 0.10
N ASP A 47 17.64 -0.98 -0.27
CA ASP A 47 18.63 -1.82 -0.92
C ASP A 47 18.87 -1.43 -2.39
N GLU A 48 17.88 -0.83 -3.06
CA GLU A 48 18.01 -0.32 -4.43
C GLU A 48 18.88 0.95 -4.53
N LYS A 49 19.27 1.57 -3.40
CA LYS A 49 20.13 2.77 -3.34
C LYS A 49 19.67 3.92 -4.25
N ILE A 50 18.36 4.07 -4.38
CA ILE A 50 17.75 5.15 -5.16
C ILE A 50 17.67 6.39 -4.27
N THR A 51 18.12 7.53 -4.79
CA THR A 51 17.92 8.84 -4.18
C THR A 51 16.89 9.63 -4.98
N VAL A 52 16.08 10.43 -4.27
CA VAL A 52 15.17 11.36 -4.92
C VAL A 52 16.00 12.40 -5.66
N ALA A 53 15.65 12.70 -6.91
CA ALA A 53 16.38 13.66 -7.71
C ALA A 53 16.49 15.03 -6.98
N PRO A 54 17.66 15.70 -7.00
CA PRO A 54 17.86 16.95 -6.24
C PRO A 54 16.91 18.09 -6.62
N ASP A 55 16.41 18.08 -7.85
CA ASP A 55 15.46 19.05 -8.40
C ASP A 55 13.99 18.67 -8.18
N ALA A 56 13.72 17.60 -7.43
CA ALA A 56 12.37 17.26 -7.02
C ALA A 56 11.77 18.34 -6.11
N SER A 57 10.46 18.60 -6.24
CA SER A 57 9.74 19.59 -5.43
C SER A 57 9.72 19.27 -3.94
N ALA A 58 9.93 18.00 -3.56
CA ALA A 58 10.01 17.55 -2.19
C ALA A 58 11.01 16.40 -2.05
N PHE A 59 11.67 16.33 -0.89
CA PHE A 59 12.59 15.25 -0.51
C PHE A 59 13.81 15.05 -1.41
N GLY A 60 14.17 16.04 -2.24
CA GLY A 60 15.35 15.98 -3.11
C GLY A 60 16.62 15.62 -2.33
N GLY A 61 17.37 14.65 -2.84
CA GLY A 61 18.59 14.12 -2.21
C GLY A 61 18.37 13.13 -1.06
N GLN A 62 17.13 12.86 -0.66
CA GLN A 62 16.85 11.83 0.35
C GLN A 62 16.77 10.43 -0.26
N ASP A 63 17.03 9.41 0.56
CA ASP A 63 16.89 8.02 0.15
C ASP A 63 15.42 7.65 -0.08
N VAL A 64 15.19 6.88 -1.14
CA VAL A 64 13.89 6.29 -1.44
C VAL A 64 13.72 5.05 -0.58
N ASN A 65 13.17 5.19 0.62
CA ASN A 65 12.90 4.11 1.57
C ASN A 65 11.53 4.22 2.26
N SER A 66 10.73 5.20 1.84
CA SER A 66 9.43 5.53 2.44
C SER A 66 8.39 5.77 1.33
N PRO A 67 7.08 5.73 1.64
CA PRO A 67 6.06 5.98 0.63
C PRO A 67 6.15 7.39 0.03
N TRP A 68 6.50 8.42 0.81
CA TRP A 68 6.59 9.79 0.32
C TRP A 68 7.82 10.02 -0.56
N THR A 69 8.97 9.47 -0.18
CA THR A 69 10.19 9.58 -1.00
C THR A 69 10.06 8.77 -2.30
N ALA A 70 9.44 7.58 -2.25
CA ALA A 70 9.13 6.80 -3.45
C ALA A 70 8.14 7.51 -4.39
N PHE A 71 7.08 8.12 -3.83
CA PHE A 71 6.12 8.90 -4.61
C PHE A 71 6.79 10.12 -5.26
N SER A 72 7.60 10.86 -4.50
CA SER A 72 8.32 12.04 -5.02
C SER A 72 9.25 11.67 -6.17
N GLN A 73 10.03 10.59 -6.00
CA GLN A 73 10.91 10.09 -7.06
C GLN A 73 10.12 9.64 -8.30
N ALA A 74 8.99 8.96 -8.12
CA ALA A 74 8.14 8.57 -9.24
C ALA A 74 7.57 9.79 -9.98
N MET A 75 7.30 10.89 -9.28
CA MET A 75 6.79 12.11 -9.90
C MET A 75 7.88 12.87 -10.65
N ILE A 76 9.09 13.00 -10.11
CA ILE A 76 10.18 13.71 -10.81
C ILE A 76 10.67 12.93 -12.04
N ILE A 77 10.70 11.58 -11.99
CA ILE A 77 10.98 10.75 -13.17
C ILE A 77 9.97 11.03 -14.29
N ARG A 78 8.69 11.23 -13.96
CA ARG A 78 7.67 11.58 -14.96
C ARG A 78 8.03 12.90 -15.64
N HIS A 79 8.40 13.89 -14.83
CA HIS A 79 8.74 15.21 -15.31
C HIS A 79 9.93 15.14 -16.27
N HIS A 80 11.04 14.54 -15.86
CA HIS A 80 12.22 14.36 -16.73
C HIS A 80 11.91 13.57 -18.00
N ALA A 81 11.11 12.51 -17.91
CA ALA A 81 10.72 11.70 -19.07
C ALA A 81 9.89 12.51 -20.09
N LEU A 82 8.94 13.33 -19.63
CA LEU A 82 8.12 14.18 -20.49
C LEU A 82 8.92 15.35 -21.05
N THR A 83 9.77 15.98 -20.25
CA THR A 83 10.68 17.03 -20.74
C THR A 83 11.60 16.49 -21.83
N ALA A 84 12.16 15.28 -21.64
CA ALA A 84 13.00 14.63 -22.64
C ALA A 84 12.25 14.28 -23.94
N SER A 85 10.93 14.09 -23.88
CA SER A 85 10.08 13.75 -25.04
C SER A 85 9.31 14.92 -25.65
N ASN A 86 9.58 16.16 -25.24
CA ASN A 86 8.78 17.34 -25.64
C ASN A 86 7.28 17.15 -25.31
N ASP A 87 7.01 16.69 -24.09
CA ASP A 87 5.68 16.41 -23.52
C ASP A 87 4.88 15.34 -24.27
N LYS A 88 5.55 14.48 -25.03
CA LYS A 88 4.91 13.37 -25.74
C LYS A 88 4.91 12.09 -24.90
N THR A 89 3.77 11.43 -24.84
CA THR A 89 3.61 10.10 -24.23
C THR A 89 4.20 9.00 -25.11
N TYR A 90 4.35 7.80 -24.53
CA TYR A 90 4.86 6.63 -25.24
C TYR A 90 4.04 6.28 -26.50
N ALA A 91 2.72 6.43 -26.43
CA ALA A 91 1.82 6.15 -27.54
C ALA A 91 1.92 7.22 -28.64
N GLU A 92 1.97 8.50 -28.25
CA GLU A 92 2.13 9.61 -29.20
C GLU A 92 3.47 9.54 -29.95
N LEU A 93 4.56 9.23 -29.25
CA LEU A 93 5.87 9.00 -29.89
C LEU A 93 5.81 7.84 -30.88
N GLY A 94 5.10 6.75 -30.53
CA GLY A 94 4.88 5.63 -31.44
C GLY A 94 4.13 6.05 -32.72
N ALA A 95 3.08 6.85 -32.59
CA ALA A 95 2.35 7.38 -33.73
C ALA A 95 3.22 8.30 -34.61
N MET A 96 4.03 9.17 -33.99
CA MET A 96 4.95 10.06 -34.72
C MET A 96 6.04 9.29 -35.47
N ILE A 97 6.60 8.23 -34.87
CA ILE A 97 7.56 7.35 -35.54
C ILE A 97 6.92 6.70 -36.77
N SER A 98 5.75 6.08 -36.61
CA SER A 98 5.05 5.42 -37.71
C SER A 98 4.71 6.38 -38.85
N ALA A 99 4.25 7.60 -38.52
CA ALA A 99 3.97 8.64 -39.51
C ALA A 99 5.24 9.05 -40.26
N LYS A 100 6.34 9.33 -39.55
CA LYS A 100 7.61 9.71 -40.18
C LYS A 100 8.18 8.58 -41.06
N GLN A 101 8.07 7.33 -40.63
CA GLN A 101 8.49 6.19 -41.43
C GLN A 101 7.64 6.05 -42.71
N ALA A 102 6.33 6.30 -42.63
CA ALA A 102 5.44 6.30 -43.79
C ALA A 102 5.81 7.43 -44.78
N ASP A 103 6.08 8.63 -44.30
CA ASP A 103 6.49 9.78 -45.14
C ASP A 103 7.82 9.49 -45.85
N LEU A 104 8.81 8.95 -45.13
CA LEU A 104 10.11 8.61 -45.72
C LEU A 104 10.01 7.47 -46.74
N LYS A 105 9.12 6.50 -46.49
CA LYS A 105 8.83 5.42 -47.44
C LYS A 105 8.14 5.97 -48.69
N ALA A 106 7.19 6.89 -48.54
CA ALA A 106 6.53 7.57 -49.66
C ALA A 106 7.52 8.43 -50.47
N ALA A 107 8.55 8.98 -49.82
CA ALA A 107 9.67 9.68 -50.46
C ALA A 107 10.68 8.73 -51.14
N GLY A 108 10.43 7.42 -51.15
CA GLY A 108 11.26 6.43 -51.85
C GLY A 108 12.51 5.98 -51.10
N LYS A 109 12.70 6.35 -49.82
CA LYS A 109 13.82 5.85 -49.01
C LYS A 109 13.70 4.35 -48.76
N SER A 110 14.83 3.65 -48.79
CA SER A 110 14.89 2.23 -48.41
C SER A 110 14.69 2.05 -46.89
N ALA A 111 14.36 0.82 -46.47
CA ALA A 111 14.17 0.52 -45.04
C ALA A 111 15.42 0.83 -44.19
N ASP A 112 16.61 0.59 -44.75
CA ASP A 112 17.89 0.86 -44.07
C ASP A 112 18.17 2.36 -43.92
N GLU A 113 17.74 3.18 -44.87
CA GLU A 113 17.86 4.65 -44.79
C GLU A 113 16.84 5.24 -43.79
N ILE A 114 15.63 4.68 -43.73
CA ILE A 114 14.60 5.08 -42.77
C ILE A 114 15.06 4.76 -41.34
N ALA A 115 15.67 3.59 -41.13
CA ALA A 115 16.16 3.18 -39.82
C ALA A 115 17.30 4.08 -39.29
N LYS A 116 18.08 4.69 -40.18
CA LYS A 116 19.20 5.59 -39.86
C LYS A 116 18.82 7.07 -39.91
N ASP A 117 17.58 7.38 -40.27
CA ASP A 117 17.09 8.76 -40.33
C ASP A 117 17.15 9.41 -38.94
N ALA A 118 17.78 10.59 -38.87
CA ALA A 118 18.08 11.25 -37.60
C ALA A 118 16.82 11.51 -36.76
N ASP A 119 15.70 11.85 -37.40
CA ASP A 119 14.44 12.12 -36.70
C ASP A 119 13.82 10.84 -36.16
N VAL A 120 13.87 9.75 -36.93
CA VAL A 120 13.37 8.43 -36.52
C VAL A 120 14.18 7.92 -35.33
N VAL A 121 15.51 7.99 -35.40
CA VAL A 121 16.41 7.58 -34.31
C VAL A 121 16.16 8.42 -33.06
N LYS A 122 16.00 9.75 -33.20
CA LYS A 122 15.70 10.64 -32.08
C LYS A 122 14.36 10.28 -31.42
N LEU A 123 13.28 10.13 -32.20
CA LEU A 123 11.97 9.77 -31.68
C LEU A 123 11.98 8.39 -30.99
N GLN A 124 12.72 7.43 -31.54
CA GLN A 124 12.92 6.12 -30.91
C GLN A 124 13.65 6.25 -29.57
N GLY A 125 14.71 7.06 -29.48
CA GLY A 125 15.42 7.32 -28.23
C GLY A 125 14.52 7.97 -27.17
N GLN A 126 13.70 8.94 -27.56
CA GLN A 126 12.70 9.55 -26.67
C GLN A 126 11.67 8.52 -26.20
N ARG A 127 11.21 7.64 -27.10
CA ARG A 127 10.23 6.60 -26.77
C ARG A 127 10.80 5.60 -25.78
N THR A 128 12.06 5.20 -25.94
CA THR A 128 12.78 4.35 -24.96
C THR A 128 12.92 5.04 -23.60
N THR A 129 13.21 6.34 -23.58
CA THR A 129 13.32 7.12 -22.34
C THR A 129 11.98 7.16 -21.59
N VAL A 130 10.88 7.47 -22.28
CA VAL A 130 9.54 7.50 -21.69
C VAL A 130 9.10 6.12 -21.22
N MET A 131 9.45 5.08 -21.96
CA MET A 131 9.19 3.69 -21.59
C MET A 131 9.89 3.31 -20.28
N ASN A 132 11.20 3.54 -20.20
CA ASN A 132 11.99 3.27 -19.00
C ASN A 132 11.49 4.06 -17.80
N GLY A 133 11.19 5.36 -18.00
CA GLY A 133 10.61 6.20 -16.95
C GLY A 133 9.25 5.67 -16.46
N SER A 134 8.41 5.16 -17.36
CA SER A 134 7.12 4.57 -16.99
C SER A 134 7.27 3.28 -16.19
N PHE A 135 8.25 2.43 -16.54
CA PHE A 135 8.55 1.21 -15.79
C PHE A 135 9.07 1.50 -14.39
N LEU A 136 10.05 2.40 -14.26
CA LEU A 136 10.59 2.80 -12.95
C LEU A 136 9.51 3.43 -12.06
N ARG A 137 8.60 4.21 -12.65
CA ARG A 137 7.47 4.77 -11.91
C ARG A 137 6.48 3.71 -11.48
N ALA A 138 6.17 2.75 -12.34
CA ALA A 138 5.26 1.67 -12.01
C ALA A 138 5.79 0.83 -10.84
N SER A 139 7.09 0.50 -10.82
CA SER A 139 7.70 -0.22 -9.70
C SER A 139 7.68 0.62 -8.41
N LEU A 140 8.03 1.90 -8.47
CA LEU A 140 7.97 2.80 -7.30
C LEU A 140 6.55 2.95 -6.76
N PHE A 141 5.54 3.13 -7.62
CA PHE A 141 4.14 3.19 -7.19
C PHE A 141 3.63 1.86 -6.64
N THR A 142 4.11 0.72 -7.15
CA THR A 142 3.80 -0.59 -6.57
C THR A 142 4.26 -0.65 -5.11
N SER A 143 5.45 -0.11 -4.80
CA SER A 143 5.92 0.02 -3.42
C SER A 143 5.09 1.00 -2.58
N VAL A 144 4.67 2.15 -3.14
CA VAL A 144 3.77 3.09 -2.46
C VAL A 144 2.44 2.43 -2.10
N ILE A 145 1.87 1.64 -3.01
CA ILE A 145 0.64 0.88 -2.77
C ILE A 145 0.88 -0.19 -1.70
N ALA A 146 2.03 -0.88 -1.71
CA ALA A 146 2.39 -1.87 -0.70
C ALA A 146 2.46 -1.27 0.71
N PHE A 147 3.02 -0.06 0.88
CA PHE A 147 2.95 0.67 2.14
C PHE A 147 1.51 1.00 2.56
N GLY A 148 0.68 1.42 1.61
CA GLY A 148 -0.75 1.65 1.84
C GLY A 148 -1.50 0.42 2.33
N VAL A 149 -1.24 -0.75 1.71
CA VAL A 149 -1.81 -2.04 2.12
C VAL A 149 -1.32 -2.47 3.49
N ALA A 150 -0.03 -2.27 3.79
CA ALA A 150 0.54 -2.55 5.10
C ALA A 150 -0.13 -1.70 6.19
N LEU A 151 -0.29 -0.40 5.96
CA LEU A 151 -0.99 0.49 6.88
C LEU A 151 -2.47 0.13 7.05
N PHE A 152 -3.14 -0.26 5.96
CA PHE A 152 -4.51 -0.74 6.00
C PHE A 152 -4.64 -1.99 6.89
N ALA A 153 -3.74 -2.96 6.75
CA ALA A 153 -3.72 -4.16 7.61
C ALA A 153 -3.56 -3.80 9.08
N VAL A 154 -2.67 -2.85 9.41
CA VAL A 154 -2.53 -2.32 10.79
C VAL A 154 -3.83 -1.67 11.26
N GLY A 155 -4.46 -0.84 10.43
CA GLY A 155 -5.71 -0.16 10.76
C GLY A 155 -6.86 -1.13 11.04
N VAL A 156 -7.04 -2.14 10.19
CA VAL A 156 -8.03 -3.21 10.39
C VAL A 156 -7.72 -4.01 11.65
N GLY A 157 -6.44 -4.34 11.86
CA GLY A 157 -5.99 -5.03 13.07
C GLY A 157 -6.28 -4.25 14.35
N ALA A 158 -6.10 -2.93 14.34
CA ALA A 158 -6.46 -2.06 15.46
C ALA A 158 -7.96 -2.06 15.74
N VAL A 159 -8.80 -2.02 14.70
CA VAL A 159 -10.27 -2.12 14.85
C VAL A 159 -10.65 -3.47 15.48
N PHE A 160 -10.10 -4.58 15.00
CA PHE A 160 -10.35 -5.90 15.59
C PHE A 160 -9.85 -5.98 17.03
N ALA A 161 -8.67 -5.43 17.32
CA ALA A 161 -8.15 -5.42 18.67
C ALA A 161 -9.08 -4.65 19.64
N LEU A 162 -9.60 -3.50 19.20
CA LEU A 162 -10.59 -2.73 19.96
C LEU A 162 -11.91 -3.50 20.16
N ILE A 163 -12.42 -4.15 19.13
CA ILE A 163 -13.64 -4.98 19.23
C ILE A 163 -13.42 -6.15 20.20
N GLY A 164 -12.33 -6.90 20.04
CA GLY A 164 -12.00 -8.01 20.95
C GLY A 164 -11.85 -7.54 22.40
N TRP A 165 -11.18 -6.41 22.61
CA TRP A 165 -11.02 -5.79 23.94
C TRP A 165 -12.37 -5.39 24.57
N THR A 166 -13.27 -4.77 23.81
CA THR A 166 -14.59 -4.35 24.30
C THR A 166 -15.47 -5.55 24.68
N LEU A 167 -15.50 -6.61 23.86
CA LEU A 167 -16.23 -7.86 24.16
C LEU A 167 -15.74 -8.52 25.46
N MET A 168 -14.42 -8.54 25.68
CA MET A 168 -13.86 -9.08 26.92
C MET A 168 -14.20 -8.24 28.14
N LYS A 169 -14.22 -6.90 28.00
CA LYS A 169 -14.54 -5.98 29.11
C LYS A 169 -16.01 -6.09 29.53
N LEU A 170 -16.92 -6.26 28.57
CA LEU A 170 -18.36 -6.44 28.82
C LEU A 170 -18.70 -7.82 29.41
N SER A 171 -17.82 -8.81 29.27
CA SER A 171 -18.00 -10.18 29.79
C SER A 171 -17.46 -10.36 31.21
N ARG A 172 -17.07 -9.29 31.92
CA ARG A 172 -16.72 -9.36 33.35
C ARG A 172 -18.02 -9.51 34.15
N PRO A 173 -18.24 -10.64 34.86
CA PRO A 173 -19.40 -10.77 35.73
C PRO A 173 -19.31 -9.68 36.82
N ALA A 174 -20.42 -8.98 37.08
CA ALA A 174 -20.52 -8.06 38.19
C ALA A 174 -20.11 -8.82 39.47
N ALA A 175 -19.04 -8.36 40.13
CA ALA A 175 -18.58 -8.94 41.37
C ALA A 175 -19.75 -8.94 42.36
N VAL A 176 -20.19 -10.15 42.72
CA VAL A 176 -21.12 -10.55 43.77
C VAL A 176 -21.56 -9.41 44.69
N ALA A 177 -22.57 -8.64 44.27
CA ALA A 177 -23.38 -7.86 45.19
C ALA A 177 -24.37 -8.83 45.83
N THR A 178 -23.98 -9.48 46.92
CA THR A 178 -24.79 -9.87 48.11
C THR A 178 -23.94 -10.81 48.98
N ALA A 179 -22.88 -10.28 49.60
CA ALA A 179 -22.29 -10.88 50.80
C ALA A 179 -22.75 -10.16 52.08
N ALA A 180 -23.81 -9.34 52.00
CA ALA A 180 -24.26 -8.45 53.07
C ALA A 180 -25.74 -8.69 53.48
N ALA A 181 -26.18 -9.94 53.51
CA ALA A 181 -27.51 -10.31 54.03
C ALA A 181 -27.48 -11.59 54.89
N ARG A 182 -26.42 -11.75 55.70
CA ARG A 182 -26.44 -12.62 56.89
C ARG A 182 -26.21 -11.74 58.10
N GLU A 183 -27.28 -11.19 58.65
CA GLU A 183 -27.27 -10.86 60.08
C GLU A 183 -27.48 -12.15 60.88
N PRO A 184 -26.72 -12.37 61.97
CA PRO A 184 -27.04 -13.40 62.93
C PRO A 184 -28.07 -12.84 63.91
N VAL A 185 -29.30 -13.34 63.89
CA VAL A 185 -30.18 -13.21 65.05
C VAL A 185 -30.11 -14.51 65.82
N ALA A 186 -29.32 -14.45 66.89
CA ALA A 186 -29.38 -15.37 68.01
C ALA A 186 -30.54 -14.96 68.94
N VAL A 187 -31.07 -15.98 69.63
CA VAL A 187 -32.14 -16.03 70.65
C VAL A 187 -33.55 -16.16 70.10
#